data_AF-A0A1J4JJZ4-F1
#
_entry.id   AF-A0A1J4JJZ4-F1
#
_cell.length_a   1.000
_cell.length_b   1.000
_cell.length_c   1.000
_cell.angle_alpha   90.00
_cell.angle_beta   90.00
_cell.angle_gamma   90.00
#
_symmetry.space_group_name_H-M   'P 1'
#
loop_
_entity.id
_entity.type
_entity.pdbx_description
1 polymer ?
#
loop_
_entity_poly.entity_id
_entity_poly.type
_entity_poly.pdbx_seq_one_letter_code
_entity_poly.pdbx_strand_id
1 'polypeptide(L)'
;MIYTNSDFFFTIVKMANLTECSLISAGYTCLGREGDEEVPKPVENLPTNNLACISTGLSHSVALSKDGSVFGWGSNLDGCLGFPEEVNRVKFPTKINGLPKIIDVKCGCGFTLFLTKEKEVLIASKYNKEKNLKEINIYESAVALFGFWEPWIVGESGTIYWYDYRETKGIEKFGPFPFGIPKQIVSIKHSVLLLTTSGETYGMS
;
A
#
# COMPACT_ATOMS: atom_id res chain seq x y z
N MET A 1 -0.42 -7.05 -14.06
CA MET A 1 0.55 -7.38 -12.99
C MET A 1 -0.23 -8.16 -11.95
N ILE A 2 0.25 -9.32 -11.50
CA ILE A 2 -0.47 -10.13 -10.51
C ILE A 2 0.03 -9.70 -9.12
N TYR A 3 -0.88 -9.42 -8.19
CA TYR A 3 -0.54 -9.10 -6.81
C TYR A 3 -0.99 -10.25 -5.91
N THR A 4 -0.05 -10.84 -5.17
CA THR A 4 -0.30 -12.01 -4.32
C THR A 4 0.21 -11.74 -2.92
N ASN A 5 -0.50 -12.23 -1.90
CA ASN A 5 -0.03 -12.24 -0.52
C ASN A 5 0.00 -13.69 0.00
N SER A 6 0.86 -13.97 0.98
CA SER A 6 1.10 -15.32 1.50
C SER A 6 -0.16 -15.98 2.06
N ASP A 7 -0.19 -17.29 1.82
CA ASP A 7 -1.08 -18.34 2.32
C ASP A 7 -2.56 -18.32 1.90
N PHE A 8 -3.20 -17.19 1.55
CA PHE A 8 -4.67 -17.20 1.29
C PHE A 8 -5.25 -16.28 0.19
N PHE A 9 -4.46 -15.49 -0.57
CA PHE A 9 -5.06 -14.47 -1.48
C PHE A 9 -4.34 -14.25 -2.82
N PHE A 10 -5.12 -14.17 -3.90
CA PHE A 10 -4.67 -13.72 -5.22
C PHE A 10 -5.56 -12.57 -5.74
N THR A 11 -5.02 -11.35 -5.85
CA THR A 11 -5.68 -10.27 -6.61
C THR A 11 -5.01 -10.17 -7.98
N ILE A 12 -5.73 -10.53 -9.04
CA ILE A 12 -5.20 -10.54 -10.40
C ILE A 12 -5.59 -9.23 -11.10
N VAL A 13 -4.63 -8.33 -11.28
CA VAL A 13 -4.82 -7.14 -12.13
C VAL A 13 -4.40 -7.50 -13.55
N LYS A 14 -5.39 -7.85 -14.38
CA LYS A 14 -5.50 -7.53 -15.83
C LYS A 14 -6.43 -8.52 -16.54
N MET A 15 -7.48 -8.01 -17.17
CA MET A 15 -7.76 -8.34 -18.57
C MET A 15 -8.21 -7.06 -19.27
N ALA A 16 -7.43 -6.66 -20.27
CA ALA A 16 -7.79 -5.62 -21.20
C ALA A 16 -8.19 -6.31 -22.50
N ASN A 17 -9.44 -6.14 -22.91
CA ASN A 17 -9.66 -5.93 -24.33
C ASN A 17 -9.29 -4.46 -24.61
N LEU A 18 -8.94 -4.09 -25.84
CA LEU A 18 -8.26 -2.83 -26.20
C LEU A 18 -8.97 -1.53 -25.73
N THR A 19 -10.18 -1.61 -25.16
CA THR A 19 -11.03 -0.50 -24.75
C THR A 19 -11.43 -0.50 -23.27
N GLU A 20 -11.23 -1.59 -22.51
CA GLU A 20 -11.71 -1.73 -21.13
C GLU A 20 -10.69 -2.42 -20.23
N CYS A 21 -10.28 -1.74 -19.16
CA CYS A 21 -9.46 -2.34 -18.10
C CYS A 21 -10.37 -2.79 -16.96
N SER A 22 -10.27 -4.06 -16.55
CA SER A 22 -10.99 -4.56 -15.37
C SER A 22 -10.02 -5.04 -14.29
N LEU A 23 -10.35 -4.74 -13.02
CA LEU A 23 -9.69 -5.31 -11.85
C LEU A 23 -10.43 -6.60 -11.47
N ILE A 24 -9.73 -7.73 -11.36
CA ILE A 24 -10.33 -9.02 -11.01
C ILE A 24 -9.83 -9.47 -9.64
N SER A 25 -10.74 -9.90 -8.78
CA SER A 25 -10.41 -10.40 -7.43
C SER A 25 -10.91 -11.82 -7.19
N ALA A 26 -10.13 -12.58 -6.43
CA ALA A 26 -10.49 -13.88 -5.86
C ALA A 26 -9.80 -14.04 -4.49
N GLY A 27 -10.25 -14.99 -3.69
CA GLY A 27 -9.81 -15.25 -2.33
C GLY A 27 -10.76 -14.69 -1.27
N TYR A 28 -10.41 -14.90 -0.03
CA TYR A 28 -11.27 -14.62 1.12
C TYR A 28 -11.21 -13.12 1.53
N THR A 29 -12.18 -12.61 2.29
CA THR A 29 -12.07 -11.35 3.09
C THR A 29 -12.07 -9.97 2.39
N CYS A 30 -11.44 -9.74 1.23
CA CYS A 30 -11.32 -8.39 0.64
C CYS A 30 -11.53 -8.33 -0.88
N LEU A 31 -12.59 -8.97 -1.36
CA LEU A 31 -12.91 -9.06 -2.79
C LEU A 31 -13.27 -7.74 -3.47
N GLY A 32 -13.91 -6.78 -2.76
CA GLY A 32 -14.42 -5.57 -3.40
C GLY A 32 -15.61 -5.83 -4.35
N ARG A 33 -16.29 -6.96 -4.19
CA ARG A 33 -17.42 -7.43 -5.01
C ARG A 33 -18.24 -8.45 -4.23
N GLU A 34 -19.41 -8.82 -4.74
CA GLU A 34 -20.20 -9.93 -4.23
C GLU A 34 -19.78 -11.29 -4.83
N GLY A 35 -20.34 -12.35 -4.24
CA GLY A 35 -20.30 -13.71 -4.76
C GLY A 35 -19.09 -14.52 -4.33
N ASP A 36 -18.96 -15.69 -4.96
CA ASP A 36 -17.97 -16.73 -4.59
C ASP A 36 -16.52 -16.21 -4.55
N GLU A 37 -15.83 -16.59 -3.48
CA GLU A 37 -14.43 -16.25 -3.19
C GLU A 37 -13.46 -17.05 -4.09
N GLU A 38 -13.83 -18.24 -4.55
CA GLU A 38 -12.97 -19.10 -5.37
C GLU A 38 -13.04 -18.76 -6.87
N VAL A 39 -14.03 -17.96 -7.29
CA VAL A 39 -14.26 -17.61 -8.69
C VAL A 39 -13.76 -16.19 -8.98
N PRO A 40 -12.69 -16.00 -9.78
CA PRO A 40 -12.23 -14.67 -10.17
C PRO A 40 -13.32 -13.88 -10.89
N LYS A 41 -13.67 -12.70 -10.36
CA LYS A 41 -14.67 -11.81 -10.96
C LYS A 41 -14.25 -10.34 -10.86
N PRO A 42 -14.80 -9.46 -11.71
CA PRO A 42 -14.53 -8.03 -11.65
C PRO A 42 -14.87 -7.44 -10.28
N VAL A 43 -13.98 -6.59 -9.77
CA VAL A 43 -14.25 -5.72 -8.62
C VAL A 43 -15.34 -4.72 -9.02
N GLU A 44 -16.32 -4.54 -8.14
CA GLU A 44 -17.48 -3.71 -8.39
C GLU A 44 -17.21 -2.26 -8.01
N ASN A 45 -17.89 -1.31 -8.66
CA ASN A 45 -17.89 0.11 -8.27
C ASN A 45 -16.51 0.80 -8.24
N LEU A 46 -15.48 0.24 -8.90
CA LEU A 46 -14.16 0.86 -9.02
C LEU A 46 -13.98 1.49 -10.41
N PRO A 47 -13.58 2.78 -10.51
CA PRO A 47 -13.30 3.43 -11.79
C PRO A 47 -11.96 2.95 -12.36
N THR A 48 -11.94 1.76 -12.94
CA THR A 48 -10.73 1.04 -13.38
C THR A 48 -9.94 1.75 -14.48
N ASN A 49 -10.59 2.53 -15.34
CA ASN A 49 -9.94 3.30 -16.41
C ASN A 49 -9.02 4.42 -15.89
N ASN A 50 -9.18 4.81 -14.62
CA ASN A 50 -8.41 5.89 -14.00
C ASN A 50 -7.43 5.40 -12.92
N LEU A 51 -7.12 4.09 -12.84
CA LEU A 51 -6.20 3.58 -11.82
C LEU A 51 -4.74 3.81 -12.20
N ALA A 52 -3.94 4.19 -11.19
CA ALA A 52 -2.49 4.32 -11.25
C ALA A 52 -1.81 3.09 -10.66
N CYS A 53 -2.23 2.63 -9.48
CA CYS A 53 -1.71 1.41 -8.87
C CYS A 53 -2.72 0.78 -7.90
N ILE A 54 -2.43 -0.46 -7.50
CA ILE A 54 -3.17 -1.22 -6.49
C ILE A 54 -2.17 -1.76 -5.49
N SER A 55 -2.55 -1.79 -4.21
CA SER A 55 -1.78 -2.44 -3.15
C SER A 55 -2.70 -3.28 -2.27
N THR A 56 -2.20 -4.43 -1.83
CA THR A 56 -2.98 -5.42 -1.10
C THR A 56 -2.24 -5.78 0.19
N GLY A 57 -2.91 -5.62 1.33
CA GLY A 57 -2.43 -6.02 2.65
C GLY A 57 -2.86 -7.44 2.99
N LEU A 58 -2.91 -7.76 4.29
CA LEU A 58 -3.36 -9.08 4.75
C LEU A 58 -4.86 -9.31 4.55
N SER A 59 -5.68 -8.30 4.83
CA SER A 59 -7.15 -8.41 4.83
C SER A 59 -7.84 -7.16 4.26
N HIS A 60 -7.07 -6.30 3.60
CA HIS A 60 -7.54 -5.06 3.00
C HIS A 60 -6.80 -4.78 1.70
N SER A 61 -7.39 -3.97 0.85
CA SER A 61 -6.85 -3.55 -0.43
C SER A 61 -7.12 -2.08 -0.67
N VAL A 62 -6.22 -1.44 -1.38
CA VAL A 62 -6.35 -0.05 -1.81
C VAL A 62 -6.03 0.09 -3.30
N ALA A 63 -6.73 1.01 -3.94
CA ALA A 63 -6.48 1.43 -5.31
C ALA A 63 -6.22 2.94 -5.34
N LEU A 64 -5.11 3.34 -5.96
CA LEU A 64 -4.79 4.73 -6.24
C LEU A 64 -5.24 5.06 -7.66
N SER A 65 -5.98 6.16 -7.81
CA SER A 65 -6.32 6.72 -9.11
C SER A 65 -5.27 7.73 -9.59
N LYS A 66 -5.21 7.98 -10.91
CA LYS A 66 -4.28 8.94 -11.52
C LYS A 66 -4.53 10.39 -11.09
N ASP A 67 -5.72 10.71 -10.58
CA ASP A 67 -6.03 12.03 -10.02
C ASP A 67 -5.58 12.22 -8.56
N GLY A 68 -5.11 11.15 -7.92
CA GLY A 68 -4.63 11.13 -6.54
C GLY A 68 -5.69 10.70 -5.52
N SER A 69 -6.92 10.37 -5.93
CA SER A 69 -7.92 9.78 -5.04
C SER A 69 -7.58 8.33 -4.72
N VAL A 70 -7.81 7.92 -3.47
CA VAL A 70 -7.60 6.54 -3.00
C VAL A 70 -8.94 5.88 -2.67
N PHE A 71 -9.09 4.63 -3.08
CA PHE A 71 -10.23 3.78 -2.77
C PHE A 71 -9.76 2.61 -1.91
N GLY A 72 -10.46 2.30 -0.83
CA GLY A 72 -10.15 1.19 0.07
C GLY A 72 -11.31 0.21 0.19
N TRP A 73 -10.99 -1.06 0.41
CA TRP A 73 -11.96 -2.11 0.77
C TRP A 73 -11.31 -3.25 1.55
N GLY A 74 -12.13 -4.07 2.21
CA GLY A 74 -11.71 -5.12 3.14
C GLY A 74 -11.89 -4.71 4.60
N SER A 75 -11.09 -5.32 5.48
CA SER A 75 -11.12 -5.08 6.93
C SER A 75 -10.62 -3.68 7.29
N ASN A 76 -11.32 -3.02 8.20
CA ASN A 76 -10.87 -1.80 8.88
C ASN A 76 -10.94 -1.95 10.42
N LEU A 77 -11.00 -3.19 10.94
CA LEU A 77 -11.03 -3.46 12.38
C LEU A 77 -9.84 -2.82 13.12
N ASP A 78 -8.68 -2.88 12.47
CA ASP A 78 -7.44 -2.28 12.93
C ASP A 78 -7.22 -0.87 12.34
N GLY A 79 -8.21 -0.22 11.74
CA GLY A 79 -8.05 1.12 11.15
C GLY A 79 -7.11 1.20 9.93
N CYS A 80 -6.65 0.07 9.38
CA CYS A 80 -5.64 0.01 8.32
C CYS A 80 -6.05 0.69 7.00
N LEU A 81 -7.34 0.94 6.76
CA LEU A 81 -7.81 1.63 5.57
C LEU A 81 -7.92 3.15 5.75
N GLY A 82 -7.77 3.66 6.98
CA GLY A 82 -7.92 5.10 7.27
C GLY A 82 -9.36 5.60 7.20
N PHE A 83 -10.35 4.71 7.26
CA PHE A 83 -11.76 5.07 7.48
C PHE A 83 -12.02 5.35 8.97
N PRO A 84 -13.08 6.12 9.30
CA PRO A 84 -13.49 6.36 10.68
C PRO A 84 -13.60 5.07 11.50
N GLU A 85 -13.33 5.17 12.80
CA GLU A 85 -13.26 4.04 13.74
C GLU A 85 -14.55 3.18 13.77
N GLU A 86 -15.69 3.79 13.51
CA GLU A 86 -17.01 3.15 13.49
C GLU A 86 -17.17 2.19 12.30
N VAL A 87 -16.34 2.35 11.27
CA VAL A 87 -16.32 1.51 10.07
C VAL A 87 -15.38 0.35 10.30
N ASN A 88 -15.93 -0.82 10.65
CA ASN A 88 -15.14 -2.03 10.87
C ASN A 88 -14.75 -2.77 9.57
N ARG A 89 -15.53 -2.60 8.49
CA ARG A 89 -15.30 -3.27 7.20
C ARG A 89 -15.91 -2.46 6.07
N VAL A 90 -15.22 -2.44 4.94
CA VAL A 90 -15.64 -1.78 3.71
C VAL A 90 -15.79 -2.85 2.63
N LYS A 91 -17.03 -3.17 2.23
CA LYS A 91 -17.28 -4.31 1.35
C LYS A 91 -16.87 -4.06 -0.11
N PHE A 92 -17.16 -2.86 -0.60
CA PHE A 92 -16.88 -2.42 -1.97
C PHE A 92 -15.85 -1.29 -1.95
N PRO A 93 -15.05 -1.12 -3.02
CA PRO A 93 -14.15 0.01 -3.17
C PRO A 93 -14.86 1.32 -2.87
N THR A 94 -14.43 1.95 -1.79
CA THR A 94 -15.02 3.20 -1.30
C THR A 94 -13.92 4.24 -1.22
N LYS A 95 -14.20 5.46 -1.68
CA LYS A 95 -13.21 6.55 -1.62
C LYS A 95 -12.91 6.90 -0.16
N ILE A 96 -11.62 6.95 0.17
CA ILE A 96 -11.15 7.43 1.48
C ILE A 96 -11.15 8.97 1.39
N ASN A 97 -11.99 9.61 2.20
CA ASN A 97 -12.12 11.07 2.22
C ASN A 97 -11.09 11.71 3.16
N GLY A 98 -10.74 12.97 2.92
CA GLY A 98 -9.82 13.73 3.78
C GLY A 98 -8.33 13.51 3.51
N LEU A 99 -7.97 12.59 2.60
CA LEU A 99 -6.59 12.47 2.12
C LEU A 99 -6.21 13.64 1.20
N PRO A 100 -4.96 14.15 1.28
CA PRO A 100 -4.40 15.03 0.25
C PRO A 100 -4.19 14.25 -1.05
N LYS A 101 -3.62 14.89 -2.08
CA LYS A 101 -3.32 14.19 -3.33
C LYS A 101 -2.22 13.15 -3.09
N ILE A 102 -2.56 11.87 -3.30
CA ILE A 102 -1.63 10.75 -3.10
C ILE A 102 -0.95 10.39 -4.42
N ILE A 103 0.32 10.03 -4.35
CA ILE A 103 1.14 9.62 -5.51
C ILE A 103 1.66 8.17 -5.40
N ASP A 104 1.69 7.59 -4.21
CA ASP A 104 1.93 6.15 -4.01
C ASP A 104 1.22 5.63 -2.76
N VAL A 105 0.89 4.34 -2.78
CA VAL A 105 0.27 3.62 -1.68
C VAL A 105 0.95 2.26 -1.46
N LYS A 106 1.07 1.84 -0.21
CA LYS A 106 1.55 0.51 0.17
C LYS A 106 0.78 -0.06 1.35
N CYS A 107 0.15 -1.20 1.14
CA CYS A 107 -0.48 -1.98 2.18
C CYS A 107 0.49 -3.00 2.76
N GLY A 108 0.60 -3.00 4.07
CA GLY A 108 1.24 -4.05 4.86
C GLY A 108 0.22 -5.00 5.49
N CYS A 109 0.67 -5.85 6.41
CA CYS A 109 -0.18 -6.80 7.11
C CYS A 109 -1.17 -6.11 8.07
N GLY A 110 -0.81 -4.95 8.61
CA GLY A 110 -1.57 -4.22 9.63
C GLY A 110 -1.48 -2.70 9.49
N PHE A 111 -1.12 -2.21 8.30
CA PHE A 111 -1.06 -0.78 8.01
C PHE A 111 -1.26 -0.50 6.51
N THR A 112 -1.58 0.75 6.18
CA THR A 112 -1.44 1.34 4.84
C THR A 112 -0.58 2.60 4.95
N LEU A 113 0.45 2.70 4.11
CA LEU A 113 1.22 3.92 3.88
C LEU A 113 0.68 4.67 2.66
N PHE A 114 0.66 6.00 2.76
CA PHE A 114 0.29 6.92 1.69
C PHE A 114 1.41 7.94 1.52
N LEU A 115 1.89 8.10 0.28
CA LEU A 115 2.85 9.13 -0.09
C LEU A 115 2.10 10.30 -0.74
N THR A 116 2.17 11.47 -0.14
CA THR A 116 1.51 12.68 -0.66
C THR A 116 2.30 13.27 -1.83
N LYS A 117 1.66 14.10 -2.64
CA LYS A 117 2.32 14.86 -3.72
C LYS A 117 3.39 15.81 -3.16
N GLU A 118 3.18 16.29 -1.94
CA GLU A 118 4.08 17.11 -1.14
C GLU A 118 5.23 16.29 -0.52
N LYS A 119 5.30 14.98 -0.81
CA LYS A 119 6.34 14.03 -0.37
C LYS A 119 6.35 13.77 1.14
N GLU A 120 5.20 13.94 1.78
CA GLU A 120 4.95 13.55 3.17
C GLU A 120 4.44 12.11 3.21
N VAL A 121 4.64 11.43 4.33
CA VAL A 121 4.16 10.06 4.51
C VAL A 121 3.08 10.02 5.58
N LEU A 122 1.91 9.49 5.21
CA LEU A 122 0.84 9.20 6.14
C LEU A 122 0.74 7.68 6.35
N ILE A 123 0.32 7.27 7.54
CA ILE A 123 0.03 5.88 7.88
C ILE A 123 -1.37 5.76 8.47
N ALA A 124 -2.08 4.70 8.08
CA ALA A 124 -3.28 4.19 8.74
C ALA A 124 -2.97 2.79 9.29
N SER A 125 -3.22 2.53 10.56
CA SER A 125 -2.82 1.29 11.23
C SER A 125 -3.57 1.07 12.54
N LYS A 126 -3.37 -0.12 13.12
CA LYS A 126 -3.94 -0.49 14.43
C LYS A 126 -3.63 0.51 15.53
N TYR A 127 -2.44 1.10 15.49
CA TYR A 127 -1.90 1.91 16.58
C TYR A 127 -2.25 3.40 16.48
N ASN A 128 -2.93 3.82 15.40
CA ASN A 128 -3.39 5.20 15.24
C ASN A 128 -4.86 5.27 14.81
N LYS A 129 -5.65 4.25 15.15
CA LYS A 129 -7.06 4.13 14.78
C LYS A 129 -7.88 5.38 15.16
N GLU A 130 -7.67 5.94 16.35
CA GLU A 130 -8.39 7.14 16.83
C GLU A 130 -8.18 8.38 15.95
N LYS A 131 -7.01 8.47 15.29
CA LYS A 131 -6.66 9.60 14.41
C LYS A 131 -7.01 9.33 12.95
N ASN A 132 -7.39 8.09 12.61
CA ASN A 132 -7.53 7.52 11.26
C ASN A 132 -6.24 7.54 10.42
N LEU A 133 -5.51 8.65 10.44
CA LEU A 133 -4.27 8.90 9.72
C LEU A 133 -3.27 9.59 10.65
N LYS A 134 -2.00 9.21 10.54
CA LYS A 134 -0.89 9.83 11.26
C LYS A 134 0.22 10.15 10.27
N GLU A 135 0.83 11.31 10.41
CA GLU A 135 2.04 11.64 9.65
C GLU A 135 3.29 10.98 10.26
N ILE A 136 4.15 10.45 9.40
CA ILE A 136 5.48 9.93 9.75
C ILE A 136 6.52 10.96 9.33
N ASN A 137 7.17 11.57 10.33
CA ASN A 137 8.29 12.47 10.08
C ASN A 137 9.59 11.68 9.89
N ILE A 138 10.10 11.63 8.67
CA ILE A 138 11.38 11.01 8.33
C ILE A 138 12.54 12.03 8.22
N TYR A 139 12.29 13.30 8.60
CA TYR A 139 13.24 14.42 8.55
C TYR A 139 13.70 14.85 7.15
N GLU A 140 13.08 14.31 6.10
CA GLU A 140 13.27 14.68 4.70
C GLU A 140 12.03 14.31 3.88
N SER A 141 11.96 14.73 2.61
CA SER A 141 10.91 14.31 1.69
C SER A 141 11.07 12.83 1.30
N ALA A 142 9.95 12.11 1.21
CA ALA A 142 9.91 10.73 0.78
C ALA A 142 9.81 10.58 -0.74
N VAL A 143 10.39 9.51 -1.28
CA VAL A 143 10.37 9.18 -2.72
C VAL A 143 9.83 7.79 -3.02
N ALA A 144 9.82 6.88 -2.05
CA ALA A 144 9.25 5.55 -2.22
C ALA A 144 8.78 4.95 -0.88
N LEU A 145 7.77 4.09 -0.97
CA LEU A 145 7.23 3.32 0.15
C LEU A 145 7.40 1.83 -0.14
N PHE A 146 7.67 1.02 0.89
CA PHE A 146 7.70 -0.43 0.77
C PHE A 146 7.50 -1.14 2.12
N GLY A 147 7.41 -2.46 2.07
CA GLY A 147 7.29 -3.31 3.26
C GLY A 147 5.94 -4.01 3.38
N PHE A 148 5.96 -5.17 4.01
CA PHE A 148 4.78 -5.98 4.29
C PHE A 148 4.49 -6.09 5.79
N TRP A 149 5.44 -6.60 6.58
CA TRP A 149 5.29 -6.68 8.04
C TRP A 149 5.53 -5.35 8.74
N GLU A 150 6.49 -4.62 8.19
CA GLU A 150 7.01 -3.40 8.77
C GLU A 150 6.98 -2.30 7.70
N PRO A 151 6.64 -1.04 8.07
CA PRO A 151 6.65 0.08 7.15
C PRO A 151 8.06 0.59 6.90
N TRP A 152 8.44 0.67 5.64
CA TRP A 152 9.72 1.21 5.19
C TRP A 152 9.53 2.33 4.19
N ILE A 153 10.40 3.32 4.28
CA ILE A 153 10.31 4.57 3.51
C ILE A 153 11.69 4.90 2.96
N VAL A 154 11.76 5.39 1.73
CA VAL A 154 12.99 5.94 1.15
C VAL A 154 12.88 7.46 1.08
N GLY A 155 13.88 8.16 1.62
CA GLY A 155 14.03 9.61 1.50
C GLY A 155 14.76 10.04 0.23
N GLU A 156 14.66 11.31 -0.14
CA GLU A 156 15.35 11.91 -1.29
C GLU A 156 16.87 11.75 -1.26
N SER A 157 17.47 11.65 -0.09
CA SER A 157 18.89 11.37 0.09
C SER A 157 19.29 9.93 -0.30
N GLY A 158 18.32 9.05 -0.57
CA GLY A 158 18.55 7.60 -0.69
C GLY A 158 18.68 6.88 0.66
N THR A 159 18.48 7.60 1.77
CA THR A 159 18.34 7.01 3.09
C THR A 159 17.09 6.13 3.16
N ILE A 160 17.21 4.97 3.80
CA ILE A 160 16.09 4.07 4.09
C ILE A 160 15.70 4.24 5.56
N TYR A 161 14.42 4.41 5.81
CA TYR A 161 13.84 4.54 7.14
C TYR A 161 12.96 3.34 7.45
N TRP A 162 13.17 2.75 8.63
CA TRP A 162 12.24 1.82 9.23
C TRP A 162 11.37 2.57 10.23
N TYR A 163 10.05 2.44 10.11
CA TYR A 163 9.13 3.05 11.06
C TYR A 163 8.52 1.99 11.97
N ASP A 164 8.77 2.09 13.28
CA ASP A 164 8.08 1.28 14.26
C ASP A 164 6.69 1.85 14.53
N TYR A 165 5.72 1.44 13.72
CA TYR A 165 4.33 1.87 13.86
C TYR A 165 3.66 1.37 15.15
N ARG A 166 4.32 0.49 15.93
CA ARG A 166 3.93 0.13 17.31
C ARG A 166 4.36 1.17 18.34
N GLU A 167 5.13 2.18 17.93
CA GLU A 167 5.66 3.27 18.75
C GLU A 167 6.53 2.82 19.93
N THR A 168 7.20 1.67 19.82
CA THR A 168 8.14 1.19 20.85
C THR A 168 9.54 1.76 20.66
N LYS A 169 9.94 2.04 19.41
CA LYS A 169 11.28 2.51 19.03
C LYS A 169 11.31 3.78 18.18
N GLY A 170 10.17 4.22 17.65
CA GLY A 170 10.10 5.39 16.78
C GLY A 170 10.56 5.10 15.35
N ILE A 171 11.61 5.79 14.88
CA ILE A 171 12.13 5.66 13.52
C ILE A 171 13.62 5.33 13.54
N GLU A 172 14.03 4.31 12.80
CA GLU A 172 15.44 3.94 12.60
C GLU A 172 15.89 4.29 11.18
N LYS A 173 17.15 4.72 11.05
CA LYS A 173 17.73 5.25 9.81
C LYS A 173 18.85 4.34 9.32
N PHE A 174 18.83 4.01 8.03
CA PHE A 174 19.83 3.18 7.35
C PHE A 174 20.37 3.89 6.10
N GLY A 175 21.69 3.91 5.95
CA GLY A 175 22.35 4.63 4.86
C GLY A 175 22.52 6.14 5.15
N PRO A 176 22.60 7.01 4.13
CA PRO A 176 22.36 6.72 2.71
C PRO A 176 23.34 5.70 2.14
N PHE A 177 22.87 4.90 1.19
CA PHE A 177 23.68 3.87 0.56
C PHE A 177 24.44 4.44 -0.66
N PRO A 178 25.62 3.90 -1.01
CA PRO A 178 26.45 4.43 -2.10
C PRO A 178 25.78 4.37 -3.47
N PHE A 179 24.73 3.57 -3.63
CA PHE A 179 23.96 3.43 -4.87
C PHE A 179 22.86 4.50 -5.05
N GLY A 180 22.71 5.43 -4.11
CA GLY A 180 21.70 6.49 -4.17
C GLY A 180 20.27 5.99 -3.98
N ILE A 181 19.31 6.67 -4.60
CA ILE A 181 17.89 6.30 -4.52
C ILE A 181 17.66 4.99 -5.28
N PRO A 182 17.10 3.94 -4.65
CA PRO A 182 16.73 2.70 -5.34
C PRO A 182 15.79 2.97 -6.52
N LYS A 183 16.06 2.32 -7.66
CA LYS A 183 15.20 2.37 -8.84
C LYS A 183 13.92 1.54 -8.64
N GLN A 184 14.04 0.42 -7.93
CA GLN A 184 12.91 -0.45 -7.62
C GLN A 184 13.13 -1.15 -6.30
N ILE A 185 12.05 -1.36 -5.55
CA ILE A 185 12.06 -2.08 -4.27
C ILE A 185 11.02 -3.17 -4.35
N VAL A 186 11.43 -4.40 -4.05
CA VAL A 186 10.56 -5.57 -3.98
C VAL A 186 10.70 -6.16 -2.59
N SER A 187 9.60 -6.18 -1.84
CA SER A 187 9.56 -6.79 -0.51
C SER A 187 8.66 -8.02 -0.55
N ILE A 188 9.17 -9.12 0.00
CA ILE A 188 8.40 -10.32 0.35
C ILE A 188 8.40 -10.49 1.87
N LYS A 189 7.65 -11.49 2.35
CA LYS A 189 7.45 -11.79 3.78
C LYS A 189 8.74 -11.75 4.63
N HIS A 190 9.88 -12.14 4.08
CA HIS A 190 11.15 -12.27 4.83
C HIS A 190 12.35 -11.65 4.11
N SER A 191 12.15 -10.90 3.03
CA SER A 191 13.27 -10.36 2.27
C SER A 191 12.88 -9.09 1.55
N VAL A 192 13.83 -8.18 1.44
CA VAL A 192 13.74 -6.99 0.60
C VAL A 192 14.84 -7.06 -0.43
N LEU A 193 14.47 -6.87 -1.70
CA LEU A 193 15.39 -6.69 -2.81
C LEU A 193 15.32 -5.23 -3.26
N LEU A 194 16.46 -4.58 -3.29
CA LEU A 194 16.65 -3.22 -3.79
C LEU A 194 17.38 -3.31 -5.12
N LEU A 195 16.80 -2.76 -6.19
CA LEU A 195 17.47 -2.58 -7.47
C LEU A 195 17.98 -1.13 -7.55
N THR A 196 19.27 -0.97 -7.78
CA THR A 196 19.89 0.35 -7.90
C THR A 196 19.64 0.99 -9.26
N THR A 197 20.01 2.27 -9.39
CA THR A 197 20.04 2.96 -10.67
C THR A 197 21.07 2.38 -11.64
N SER A 198 22.18 1.83 -11.14
CA SER A 198 23.22 1.11 -11.89
C SER A 198 22.81 -0.32 -12.30
N GLY A 199 21.70 -0.85 -11.76
CA GLY A 199 21.21 -2.20 -12.06
C GLY A 199 21.73 -3.30 -11.13
N GLU A 200 22.45 -2.94 -10.07
CA GLU A 200 22.88 -3.86 -9.01
C GLU A 200 21.70 -4.21 -8.10
N THR A 201 21.71 -5.41 -7.51
CA THR A 201 20.66 -5.87 -6.59
C THR A 201 21.23 -6.12 -5.20
N TYR A 202 20.63 -5.50 -4.19
CA TYR A 202 21.00 -5.70 -2.78
C TYR A 202 19.87 -6.39 -2.04
N GLY A 203 20.20 -7.45 -1.31
CA GLY A 203 19.28 -8.15 -0.41
C GLY A 203 19.41 -7.63 1.02
N MET A 204 18.28 -7.43 1.68
CA MET A 204 18.18 -7.23 3.12
C MET A 204 17.29 -8.34 3.71
N SER A 205 17.76 -8.98 4.77
CA SER A 205 17.06 -10.02 5.54
C SER A 205 16.89 -9.62 6.97
#